data_AF-Q9U7K9-F1
#
_entry.id   AF-Q9U7K9-F1
#
_cell.length_a   1.000
_cell.length_b   1.000
_cell.length_c   1.000
_cell.angle_alpha   90.00
_cell.angle_beta   90.00
_cell.angle_gamma   90.00
#
_symmetry.space_group_name_H-M   'P 1'
#
loop_
_entity.id
_entity.type
_entity.pdbx_description
1 polymer ?
#
loop_
_entity_poly.entity_id
_entity_poly.type
_entity_poly.pdbx_seq_one_letter_code
_entity_poly.pdbx_strand_id
1 'polypeptide(L)' 'HHNLETIETTSMTTHDLLLEVCMAAKYEGQSIRDYYPIYQTKYNDYGSTICTVL' A
#
# COMPACT_ATOMS: atom_id res chain seq x y z
N HIS A 1 12.70 3.80 -4.09
CA HIS A 1 11.95 3.21 -2.97
C HIS A 1 11.37 4.34 -2.14
N HIS A 2 10.07 4.30 -1.85
CA HIS A 2 9.47 5.11 -0.80
C HIS A 2 9.03 4.15 0.30
N ASN A 3 9.67 4.25 1.46
CA ASN A 3 9.30 3.51 2.66
C ASN A 3 9.34 4.48 3.85
N LEU A 4 8.51 4.22 4.85
CA LEU A 4 8.36 5.13 5.98
C LEU A 4 9.51 5.04 7.00
N GLU A 5 10.49 4.16 6.78
CA GLU A 5 11.61 3.98 7.72
C GLU A 5 12.62 5.14 7.67
N THR A 6 12.63 5.92 6.60
CA THR A 6 13.61 7.00 6.37
C THR A 6 13.03 8.41 6.48
N ILE A 7 11.79 8.56 6.98
CA ILE A 7 11.14 9.88 7.11
C ILE A 7 11.62 10.62 8.37
N GLU A 8 11.77 11.94 8.28
CA GLU A 8 12.21 12.81 9.37
C GLU A 8 11.08 13.12 10.36
N THR A 9 10.92 12.31 11.40
CA THR A 9 9.75 12.39 12.30
C THR A 9 9.74 13.60 13.25
N THR A 10 10.86 14.28 13.45
CA THR A 10 10.98 15.38 14.43
C THR A 10 10.58 16.76 13.90
N SER A 11 10.58 16.95 12.58
CA SER A 11 10.27 18.26 11.96
C SER A 11 9.16 18.20 10.90
N MET A 12 8.47 17.06 10.78
CA MET A 12 7.38 16.89 9.81
C MET A 12 6.09 17.55 10.28
N THR A 13 5.42 18.24 9.37
CA THR A 13 4.03 18.67 9.57
C THR A 13 3.07 17.53 9.24
N THR A 14 1.81 17.64 9.68
CA THR A 14 0.77 16.68 9.34
C THR A 14 0.58 16.52 7.82
N HIS A 15 0.79 17.59 7.04
CA HIS A 15 0.65 17.54 5.59
C HIS A 15 1.80 16.77 4.93
N ASP A 16 3.02 16.92 5.44
CA ASP A 16 4.19 16.18 4.94
C ASP A 16 4.05 14.69 5.25
N LEU A 17 3.58 14.36 6.46
CA LEU A 17 3.29 12.97 6.85
C LEU A 17 2.21 12.33 5.97
N LEU A 18 1.14 13.07 5.69
CA LEU A 18 0.09 12.58 4.80
C LEU A 18 0.62 12.31 3.40
N LEU A 19 1.49 13.17 2.87
CA LEU A 19 2.10 12.96 1.56
C LEU A 19 2.95 11.69 1.53
N GLU A 20 3.83 11.48 2.50
CA GLU A 20 4.67 10.28 2.59
C GLU A 20 3.83 9.00 2.70
N VAL A 21 2.80 9.01 3.55
CA VAL A 21 1.87 7.88 3.70
C VAL A 21 1.11 7.59 2.40
N CYS A 22 0.60 8.62 1.72
CA CYS A 22 -0.10 8.45 0.44
C CYS A 22 0.83 7.91 -0.65
N MET A 23 2.09 8.36 -0.69
CA MET A 23 3.07 7.87 -1.64
C MET A 23 3.44 6.42 -1.35
N ALA A 24 3.69 6.05 -0.09
CA ALA A 24 3.94 4.66 0.31
C ALA A 24 2.76 3.75 -0.06
N ALA A 25 1.53 4.12 0.27
CA ALA A 25 0.33 3.36 -0.06
C ALA A 25 0.15 3.16 -1.58
N LYS A 26 0.49 4.18 -2.38
CA LYS A 26 0.48 4.08 -3.86
C LYS A 26 1.46 3.02 -4.35
N TYR A 27 2.69 3.01 -3.84
CA TYR A 27 3.70 2.03 -4.27
C TYR A 27 3.34 0.62 -3.81
N GLU A 28 2.88 0.42 -2.58
CA GLU A 28 2.41 -0.89 -2.10
C GLU A 28 1.23 -1.40 -2.93
N GLY A 29 0.26 -0.52 -3.23
CA GLY A 29 -0.85 -0.85 -4.12
C GLY A 29 -0.40 -1.24 -5.53
N GLN A 30 0.64 -0.60 -6.07
CA GLN A 30 1.23 -0.99 -7.36
C GLN A 30 1.90 -2.36 -7.29
N SER A 31 2.65 -2.65 -6.23
CA SER A 31 3.31 -3.94 -6.02
C SER A 31 2.33 -5.12 -5.97
N ILE A 32 1.13 -4.90 -5.43
CA ILE A 32 0.09 -5.95 -5.30
C ILE A 32 -0.81 -6.03 -6.54
N ARG A 33 -0.98 -4.93 -7.30
CA ARG A 33 -1.86 -4.88 -8.48
C ARG A 33 -1.58 -5.99 -9.48
N ASP A 34 -0.32 -6.32 -9.73
CA ASP A 34 0.01 -7.32 -10.75
C ASP A 34 -0.32 -8.75 -10.28
N TYR A 35 -0.43 -8.98 -8.97
CA TYR A 35 -0.87 -10.24 -8.37
C TYR A 35 -2.38 -10.31 -8.14
N TYR A 36 -3.08 -9.17 -8.18
CA TYR A 36 -4.54 -9.08 -8.03
C TYR A 36 -5.33 -10.11 -8.85
N PRO A 37 -5.01 -10.36 -10.14
CA PRO A 37 -5.74 -11.35 -10.96
C PRO A 37 -5.60 -12.78 -10.45
N ILE A 38 -4.46 -13.12 -9.83
CA ILE A 38 -4.20 -14.46 -9.27
C ILE A 38 -5.12 -14.69 -8.06
N TYR A 39 -5.25 -13.69 -7.20
CA TYR A 39 -6.13 -13.74 -6.04
C TYR A 39 -7.61 -13.75 -6.46
N GLN A 40 -8.01 -12.96 -7.46
CA GLN A 40 -9.35 -13.04 -8.05
C GLN A 40 -9.66 -14.46 -8.56
N THR A 41 -8.74 -15.05 -9.33
CA THR A 41 -8.94 -16.39 -9.89
C THR A 41 -9.01 -17.47 -8.81
N LYS A 42 -8.18 -17.35 -7.77
CA LYS A 42 -8.09 -18.35 -6.69
C LYS A 42 -9.29 -18.29 -5.74
N TYR A 43 -9.83 -17.10 -5.49
CA TYR A 43 -10.83 -16.87 -4.46
C TYR A 43 -12.21 -16.46 -4.99
N ASN A 44 -12.37 -16.29 -6.32
CA ASN A 44 -13.59 -16.06 -7.10
C ASN A 44 -14.75 -15.40 -6.32
N ASP A 45 -15.53 -16.20 -5.58
CA ASP A 45 -16.78 -15.79 -4.92
C ASP A 45 -16.67 -15.61 -3.39
N TYR A 46 -15.52 -15.90 -2.78
CA TYR A 46 -15.29 -15.78 -1.33
C TYR A 46 -14.99 -14.34 -0.86
N GLY A 47 -15.16 -13.36 -1.76
CA GLY A 47 -14.78 -11.97 -1.52
C GLY A 47 -13.28 -11.73 -1.72
N SER A 48 -12.91 -10.47 -1.94
CA SER A 48 -11.52 -10.05 -2.17
C SER A 48 -10.66 -10.28 -0.93
N THR A 49 -9.92 -11.39 -0.87
CA THR A 49 -8.88 -11.65 0.15
C THR A 49 -7.66 -10.74 0.01
N ILE A 50 -7.63 -9.84 -0.97
CA ILE A 50 -6.53 -8.87 -1.13
C ILE A 50 -6.38 -7.95 0.08
N CYS A 51 -7.45 -7.67 0.83
CA CYS A 51 -7.36 -6.95 2.09
C CYS A 51 -6.60 -7.71 3.20
N THR A 52 -6.31 -9.00 3.04
CA THR A 52 -5.44 -9.77 3.96
C THR A 52 -3.96 -9.78 3.54
N VAL A 53 -3.65 -9.25 2.35
CA VAL A 53 -2.27 -9.19 1.81
C VAL A 53 -1.71 -7.77 1.88
N LEU A 54 -2.59 -6.75 1.90
CA LEU A 54 -2.30 -5.34 2.23
C LEU A 54 -2.06 -5.16 3.73
#